data_AF-A0A843M963-F1
#
_entry.id   AF-A0A843M963-F1
#
_cell.length_a   1.000
_cell.length_b   1.000
_cell.length_c   1.000
_cell.angle_alpha   90.00
_cell.angle_beta   90.00
_cell.angle_gamma   90.00
#
_symmetry.space_group_name_H-M   'P 1'
#
loop_
_entity.id
_entity.type
_entity.pdbx_description
1 polymer ?
#
loop_
_entity_poly.entity_id
_entity_poly.type
_entity_poly.pdbx_seq_one_letter_code
_entity_poly.pdbx_strand_id
1 'polypeptide(L)'
;MKEGEFYLIILKTPIIVDTSDHKWILLKKILGVLETRRCRQEIAKFGIKPANQAYTNLAILLLSMFFSVEISYAITEIEKRIELQQFLRIDNIPTPNGVYRFMSQFSAEQFISMTHGILNAVCPKKRHYFRKTIIIDGT
;
A
#
# COMPACT_ATOMS: atom_id res chain seq x y z
N MET A 1 31.55 -14.29 37.13
CA MET A 1 30.09 -14.22 36.92
C MET A 1 29.71 -12.76 37.04
N LYS A 2 29.50 -12.07 35.91
CA LYS A 2 29.00 -10.69 35.90
C LYS A 2 27.57 -10.74 35.40
N GLU A 3 26.66 -10.37 36.29
CA GLU A 3 25.24 -10.20 36.07
C GLU A 3 25.01 -9.08 35.03
N GLY A 4 24.02 -9.27 34.15
CA GLY A 4 23.28 -8.13 33.63
C GLY A 4 23.51 -7.69 32.18
N GLU A 5 24.22 -8.44 31.33
CA GLU A 5 24.07 -8.23 29.89
C GLU A 5 22.76 -8.86 29.43
N PHE A 6 21.67 -8.10 29.59
CA PHE A 6 20.44 -8.34 28.84
C PHE A 6 20.84 -8.28 27.37
N TYR A 7 20.99 -9.45 26.76
CA TYR A 7 20.98 -9.61 25.32
C TYR A 7 19.63 -9.08 24.82
N LEU A 8 19.55 -7.76 24.60
CA LEU A 8 18.64 -7.16 23.65
C LEU A 8 19.09 -7.66 22.27
N ILE A 9 18.88 -8.95 22.01
CA ILE A 9 18.52 -9.38 20.68
C ILE A 9 17.33 -8.49 20.37
N ILE A 10 17.49 -7.58 19.41
CA ILE A 10 16.40 -6.74 18.91
C ILE A 10 15.39 -7.72 18.30
N LEU A 11 14.52 -8.27 19.14
CA LEU A 11 13.47 -9.20 18.79
C LEU A 11 12.45 -8.36 18.04
N LYS A 12 12.60 -8.34 16.72
CA LYS A 12 11.59 -7.74 15.85
C LYS A 12 10.31 -8.53 16.05
N THR A 13 9.26 -7.85 16.50
CA THR A 13 7.95 -8.45 16.78
C THR A 13 7.42 -9.10 15.51
N PRO A 14 7.02 -10.39 15.55
CA PRO A 14 6.50 -11.07 14.38
C PRO A 14 5.22 -10.38 13.87
N ILE A 15 5.05 -10.38 12.55
CA ILE A 15 3.86 -9.79 11.93
C ILE A 15 2.84 -10.93 11.74
N ILE A 16 1.86 -10.98 12.63
CA ILE A 16 0.81 -12.02 12.63
C ILE A 16 -0.52 -11.38 12.26
N VAL A 17 -1.17 -11.93 11.23
CA VAL A 17 -2.47 -11.45 10.77
C VAL A 17 -3.51 -11.67 11.87
N ASP A 18 -4.16 -10.60 12.31
CA ASP A 18 -5.33 -10.65 13.20
C ASP A 18 -6.47 -9.86 12.56
N THR A 19 -7.48 -10.57 12.03
CA THR A 19 -8.60 -9.93 11.35
C THR A 19 -9.55 -9.16 12.27
N SER A 20 -9.42 -9.32 13.58
CA SER A 20 -10.21 -8.60 14.59
C SER A 20 -9.57 -7.27 15.01
N ASP A 21 -8.26 -7.13 14.79
CA ASP A 21 -7.54 -5.92 15.15
C ASP A 21 -7.76 -4.78 14.15
N HIS A 22 -7.87 -3.55 14.69
CA HIS A 22 -8.24 -2.37 13.93
C HIS A 22 -7.20 -1.98 12.89
N LYS A 23 -5.90 -2.23 13.16
CA LYS A 23 -4.81 -1.92 12.23
C LYS A 23 -4.91 -2.83 11.01
N TRP A 24 -5.15 -4.13 11.21
CA TRP A 24 -5.38 -5.09 10.13
C TRP A 24 -6.66 -4.80 9.33
N ILE A 25 -7.76 -4.45 10.01
CA ILE A 25 -9.02 -4.05 9.34
C ILE A 25 -8.79 -2.82 8.46
N LEU A 26 -8.04 -1.82 8.94
CA LEU A 26 -7.72 -0.62 8.16
C LEU A 26 -6.82 -0.96 6.96
N LEU A 27 -5.76 -1.75 7.17
CA LEU A 27 -4.87 -2.17 6.09
C LEU A 27 -5.66 -2.91 4.99
N LYS A 28 -6.55 -3.83 5.37
CA LYS A 28 -7.43 -4.55 4.43
C LYS A 28 -8.29 -3.60 3.60
N LYS A 29 -8.86 -2.55 4.20
CA LYS A 29 -9.63 -1.53 3.49
C LYS A 29 -8.77 -0.77 2.48
N ILE A 30 -7.55 -0.39 2.86
CA ILE A 30 -6.61 0.31 1.97
C ILE A 30 -6.17 -0.58 0.81
N LEU A 31 -5.85 -1.86 1.06
CA LEU A 31 -5.53 -2.82 0.01
C LEU A 31 -6.68 -2.97 -0.99
N GLY A 32 -7.92 -3.02 -0.50
CA GLY A 32 -9.11 -3.00 -1.35
C GLY A 32 -9.23 -1.76 -2.23
N VAL A 33 -8.74 -0.59 -1.77
CA VAL A 33 -8.66 0.63 -2.58
C VAL A 33 -7.64 0.49 -3.71
N LEU A 34 -6.47 -0.09 -3.44
CA LEU A 34 -5.43 -0.33 -4.45
C LEU A 34 -5.91 -1.21 -5.61
N GLU A 35 -6.84 -2.12 -5.32
CA GLU A 35 -7.46 -3.00 -6.32
C GLU A 35 -8.54 -2.31 -7.17
N THR A 36 -8.95 -1.09 -6.83
CA THR A 36 -9.97 -0.41 -7.62
C THR A 36 -9.41 0.00 -8.99
N ARG A 37 -10.26 -0.07 -10.01
CA ARG A 37 -9.91 0.42 -11.36
C ARG A 37 -9.41 1.86 -11.34
N ARG A 38 -10.05 2.72 -10.53
CA ARG A 38 -9.69 4.14 -10.41
C ARG A 38 -8.27 4.30 -9.84
N CYS A 39 -7.93 3.57 -8.76
CA CYS A 39 -6.59 3.62 -8.20
C CYS A 39 -5.53 3.19 -9.23
N ARG A 40 -5.76 2.08 -9.95
CA ARG A 40 -4.86 1.64 -11.03
C ARG A 40 -4.68 2.69 -12.13
N GLN A 41 -5.73 3.45 -12.46
CA GLN A 41 -5.64 4.54 -13.44
C GLN A 41 -4.80 5.71 -12.92
N GLU A 42 -4.95 6.08 -11.65
CA GLU A 42 -4.11 7.12 -11.04
C GLU A 42 -2.63 6.71 -11.01
N ILE A 43 -2.33 5.48 -10.59
CA ILE A 43 -0.98 4.88 -10.61
C ILE A 43 -0.40 4.91 -12.04
N ALA A 44 -1.16 4.53 -13.05
CA ALA A 44 -0.70 4.47 -14.44
C ALA A 44 -0.29 5.84 -15.02
N LYS A 45 -0.85 6.95 -14.52
CA LYS A 45 -0.48 8.32 -14.95
C LYS A 45 0.98 8.66 -14.66
N PHE A 46 1.57 8.02 -13.66
CA PHE A 46 2.96 8.22 -13.25
C PHE A 46 3.94 7.28 -13.97
N GLY A 47 3.52 6.65 -15.08
CA GLY A 47 4.40 5.80 -15.90
C GLY A 47 4.66 4.41 -15.32
N ILE A 48 3.94 4.03 -14.26
CA ILE A 48 4.13 2.77 -13.54
C ILE A 48 3.55 1.61 -14.36
N LYS A 49 4.42 0.81 -14.96
CA LYS A 49 4.04 -0.40 -15.70
C LYS A 49 4.92 -1.58 -15.24
N PRO A 50 4.33 -2.76 -15.03
CA PRO A 50 2.91 -3.11 -15.06
C PRO A 50 2.18 -2.84 -13.72
N ALA A 51 0.88 -2.55 -13.79
CA ALA A 51 0.05 -2.21 -12.63
C ALA A 51 -0.01 -3.29 -11.53
N ASN A 52 0.19 -4.57 -11.89
CA ASN A 52 0.22 -5.67 -10.92
C ASN A 52 1.45 -5.59 -10.01
N GLN A 53 2.62 -5.18 -10.55
CA GLN A 53 3.79 -4.94 -9.72
C GLN A 53 3.59 -3.74 -8.79
N ALA A 54 2.80 -2.73 -9.20
CA ALA A 54 2.50 -1.58 -8.36
C ALA A 54 1.72 -1.98 -7.10
N TYR A 55 0.71 -2.85 -7.25
CA TYR A 55 -0.05 -3.36 -6.10
C TYR A 55 0.86 -4.05 -5.09
N THR A 56 1.65 -5.03 -5.53
CA THR A 56 2.53 -5.81 -4.66
C THR A 56 3.53 -4.93 -3.91
N ASN A 57 4.21 -4.02 -4.61
CA ASN A 57 5.19 -3.14 -3.98
C ASN A 57 4.54 -2.15 -2.99
N LEU A 58 3.39 -1.57 -3.35
CA LEU A 58 2.65 -0.66 -2.45
C LEU A 58 2.08 -1.39 -1.24
N ALA A 59 1.60 -2.64 -1.40
CA ALA A 59 1.10 -3.46 -0.30
C ALA A 59 2.20 -3.75 0.73
N ILE A 60 3.41 -4.11 0.27
CA ILE A 60 4.57 -4.34 1.14
C ILE A 60 5.01 -3.05 1.83
N LEU A 61 5.04 -1.93 1.08
CA LEU A 61 5.36 -0.62 1.65
C LEU A 61 4.38 -0.24 2.76
N LEU A 62 3.08 -0.38 2.51
CA LEU A 62 2.03 -0.08 3.47
C LEU A 62 2.11 -0.99 4.70
N LEU A 63 2.36 -2.29 4.52
CA LEU A 63 2.57 -3.20 5.65
C LEU A 63 3.75 -2.72 6.51
N SER A 64 4.88 -2.40 5.87
CA SER A 64 6.09 -1.91 6.54
C SER A 64 5.80 -0.63 7.33
N MET A 65 5.06 0.31 6.76
CA MET A 65 4.62 1.54 7.43
C MET A 65 3.67 1.28 8.60
N PHE A 66 2.66 0.40 8.43
CA PHE A 66 1.66 0.10 9.45
C PHE A 66 2.26 -0.55 10.70
N PHE A 67 3.30 -1.36 10.51
CA PHE A 67 4.00 -2.06 11.59
C PHE A 67 5.29 -1.37 12.02
N SER A 68 5.66 -0.24 11.38
CA SER A 68 6.88 0.51 11.67
C SER A 68 8.13 -0.37 11.59
N VAL A 69 8.22 -1.17 10.53
CA VAL A 69 9.34 -2.09 10.29
C VAL A 69 10.03 -1.78 8.96
N GLU A 70 11.26 -2.27 8.82
CA GLU A 70 11.99 -2.21 7.56
C GLU A 70 11.33 -3.09 6.49
N ILE A 71 11.40 -2.65 5.23
CA ILE A 71 10.87 -3.39 4.07
C ILE A 71 11.49 -4.79 3.96
N SER A 72 12.80 -4.91 4.23
CA SER A 72 13.50 -6.20 4.24
C SER A 72 12.88 -7.16 5.27
N TYR A 73 12.59 -6.66 6.47
CA TYR A 73 11.97 -7.48 7.51
C TYR A 73 10.52 -7.84 7.17
N ALA A 74 9.74 -6.91 6.64
CA ALA A 74 8.38 -7.18 6.19
C ALA A 74 8.35 -8.29 5.13
N ILE A 75 9.26 -8.24 4.15
CA ILE A 75 9.40 -9.28 3.12
C ILE A 75 9.74 -10.63 3.75
N THR A 76 10.71 -10.69 4.66
CA THR A 76 11.06 -11.92 5.37
C THR A 76 9.88 -12.50 6.16
N GLU A 77 9.04 -11.66 6.78
CA GLU A 77 7.84 -12.16 7.47
C GLU A 77 6.77 -12.67 6.48
N ILE A 78 6.60 -12.03 5.32
CA ILE A 78 5.70 -12.50 4.26
C ILE A 78 6.16 -13.86 3.71
N GLU A 79 7.45 -14.03 3.45
CA GLU A 79 8.03 -15.31 2.98
C GLU A 79 7.77 -16.46 3.95
N LYS A 80 7.82 -16.18 5.26
CA LYS A 80 7.63 -17.19 6.32
C LYS A 80 6.17 -17.57 6.55
N ARG A 81 5.19 -16.75 6.15
CA ARG A 81 3.79 -16.87 6.60
C ARG A 81 2.83 -16.83 5.42
N ILE A 82 2.20 -17.98 5.15
CA ILE A 82 1.20 -18.09 4.08
C ILE A 82 -0.02 -17.20 4.36
N GLU A 83 -0.41 -16.99 5.62
CA GLU A 83 -1.54 -16.12 5.94
C GLU A 83 -1.27 -14.66 5.56
N LEU A 84 -0.02 -14.20 5.70
CA LEU A 84 0.38 -12.87 5.24
C LEU A 84 0.30 -12.75 3.73
N GLN A 85 0.79 -13.75 3.00
CA GLN A 85 0.72 -13.79 1.53
C GLN A 85 -0.73 -13.75 1.05
N GLN A 86 -1.60 -14.55 1.67
CA GLN A 86 -3.03 -14.58 1.37
C GLN A 86 -3.74 -13.27 1.72
N PHE A 87 -3.42 -12.68 2.88
CA PHE A 87 -3.98 -11.40 3.31
C PHE A 87 -3.61 -10.27 2.34
N LEU A 88 -2.35 -10.23 1.91
CA LEU A 88 -1.83 -9.23 0.96
C LEU A 88 -2.14 -9.57 -0.50
N ARG A 89 -2.60 -10.79 -0.80
CA ARG A 89 -2.82 -11.31 -2.16
C ARG A 89 -1.58 -11.20 -3.06
N ILE A 90 -0.44 -11.64 -2.51
CA ILE A 90 0.85 -11.62 -3.19
C ILE A 90 1.26 -13.05 -3.52
N ASP A 91 1.30 -13.36 -4.83
CA ASP A 91 1.78 -14.67 -5.31
C ASP A 91 3.29 -14.68 -5.58
N ASN A 92 3.84 -13.53 -5.97
CA ASN A 92 5.27 -13.36 -6.27
C ASN A 92 5.85 -12.27 -5.36
N ILE A 93 6.67 -12.70 -4.41
CA ILE A 93 7.29 -11.81 -3.42
C ILE A 93 8.53 -11.16 -4.04
N PRO A 94 8.58 -9.82 -4.20
CA PRO A 94 9.75 -9.14 -4.72
C PRO A 94 10.89 -9.13 -3.69
N THR A 95 12.12 -8.99 -4.17
CA THR A 95 13.27 -8.77 -3.28
C THR A 95 13.18 -7.37 -2.63
N PRO A 96 13.83 -7.15 -1.47
CA PRO A 96 13.87 -5.82 -0.86
C PRO A 96 14.38 -4.74 -1.82
N ASN A 97 15.42 -5.05 -2.59
CA ASN A 97 15.96 -4.16 -3.62
C ASN A 97 14.95 -3.90 -4.75
N GLY A 98 14.10 -4.88 -5.09
CA GLY A 98 13.01 -4.70 -6.03
C GLY A 98 12.00 -3.65 -5.56
N VAL A 99 11.62 -3.70 -4.28
CA VAL A 99 10.72 -2.70 -3.68
C VAL A 99 11.37 -1.32 -3.61
N TYR A 100 12.64 -1.22 -3.20
CA TYR A 100 13.36 0.06 -3.21
C TYR A 100 13.52 0.63 -4.62
N ARG A 101 13.81 -0.21 -5.61
CA ARG A 101 13.87 0.20 -7.02
C ARG A 101 12.52 0.71 -7.50
N PHE A 102 11.43 0.04 -7.15
CA PHE A 102 10.08 0.54 -7.44
C PHE A 102 9.85 1.92 -6.82
N MET A 103 10.21 2.10 -5.54
CA MET A 103 10.06 3.39 -4.86
C MET A 103 10.90 4.50 -5.48
N SER A 104 12.11 4.18 -5.98
CA SER A 104 12.97 5.15 -6.66
C SER A 104 12.43 5.67 -8.00
N GLN A 105 11.35 5.09 -8.52
CA GLN A 105 10.70 5.59 -9.73
C GLN A 105 9.92 6.89 -9.49
N PHE A 106 9.70 7.27 -8.23
CA PHE A 106 8.95 8.48 -7.86
C PHE A 106 9.83 9.46 -7.11
N SER A 107 9.73 10.74 -7.47
CA SER A 107 10.08 11.81 -6.54
C SER A 107 9.06 11.87 -5.40
N ALA A 108 9.41 12.55 -4.30
CA ALA A 108 8.48 12.76 -3.19
C ALA A 108 7.20 13.49 -3.65
N GLU A 109 7.33 14.47 -4.54
CA GLU A 109 6.21 15.23 -5.09
C GLU A 109 5.30 14.34 -5.97
N GLN A 110 5.89 13.47 -6.78
CA GLN A 110 5.13 12.52 -7.59
C GLN A 110 4.35 11.53 -6.70
N PHE A 111 4.97 11.03 -5.63
CA PHE A 111 4.29 10.16 -4.67
C PHE A 111 3.13 10.88 -4.00
N ILE A 112 3.34 12.10 -3.50
CA ILE A 112 2.29 12.93 -2.90
C ILE A 112 1.14 13.17 -3.89
N SER A 113 1.46 13.55 -5.13
CA SER A 113 0.46 13.78 -6.18
C SER A 113 -0.32 12.50 -6.50
N MET A 114 0.33 11.34 -6.55
CA MET A 114 -0.31 10.05 -6.78
C MET A 114 -1.27 9.72 -5.62
N THR A 115 -0.82 9.85 -4.37
CA THR A 115 -1.64 9.60 -3.19
C THR A 115 -2.87 10.52 -3.17
N HIS A 116 -2.70 11.81 -3.46
CA HIS A 116 -3.83 12.74 -3.58
C HIS A 116 -4.79 12.37 -4.72
N GLY A 117 -4.28 11.95 -5.88
CA GLY A 117 -5.09 11.47 -6.99
C GLY A 117 -5.96 10.28 -6.58
N ILE A 118 -5.35 9.28 -5.93
CA ILE A 118 -6.06 8.09 -5.41
C ILE A 118 -7.14 8.49 -4.41
N LEU A 119 -6.79 9.32 -3.42
CA LEU A 119 -7.74 9.79 -2.40
C LEU A 119 -8.92 10.54 -3.02
N ASN A 120 -8.68 11.45 -3.97
CA ASN A 120 -9.75 12.18 -4.65
C ASN A 120 -10.65 11.25 -5.50
N ALA A 121 -10.08 10.19 -6.06
CA ALA A 121 -10.82 9.24 -6.90
C ALA A 121 -11.73 8.31 -6.09
N VAL A 122 -11.32 8.00 -4.85
CA VAL A 122 -11.98 7.03 -3.95
C VAL A 122 -12.91 7.73 -2.96
N CYS A 123 -12.56 8.95 -2.54
CA CYS A 123 -13.35 9.84 -1.70
C CYS A 123 -13.88 11.00 -2.56
N PRO A 124 -14.84 10.76 -3.48
CA PRO A 124 -15.37 11.83 -4.30
C PRO A 124 -15.98 12.89 -3.37
N LYS A 125 -15.54 14.15 -3.52
CA LYS A 125 -16.21 15.28 -2.89
C LYS A 125 -17.70 15.17 -3.23
N LYS A 126 -18.59 15.24 -2.23
CA LYS A 126 -20.04 15.37 -2.48
C LYS A 126 -20.19 16.53 -3.44
N ARG A 127 -20.57 16.26 -4.70
CA ARG A 127 -20.97 17.32 -5.62
C ARG A 127 -22.18 17.95 -4.94
N HIS A 128 -22.02 19.14 -4.35
CA HIS A 128 -23.17 19.95 -4.00
C HIS A 128 -23.99 20.05 -5.29
N TYR A 129 -25.21 19.53 -5.23
CA TYR A 129 -26.13 19.44 -6.35
C TYR A 129 -26.58 20.84 -6.72
N PHE A 130 -25.73 21.63 -7.37
CA PHE A 130 -26.15 22.76 -8.14
C PHE A 130 -26.14 22.33 -9.60
N ARG A 131 -27.30 21.87 -10.07
CA ARG A 131 -27.57 21.55 -11.47
C ARG A 131 -27.05 22.69 -12.36
N LYS A 132 -25.99 22.43 -13.13
CA LYS A 132 -25.61 23.23 -14.30
C LYS A 132 -25.19 22.32 -15.45
N THR A 133 -26.05 21.37 -15.79
CA THR A 133 -26.04 20.79 -17.14
C THR A 133 -27.22 21.41 -17.87
N ILE A 134 -26.97 22.43 -18.68
CA ILE A 134 -27.93 22.90 -19.68
C ILE A 134 -27.56 22.16 -20.95
N ILE A 135 -28.50 21.38 -21.47
CA ILE A 135 -28.40 20.76 -22.79
C ILE A 135 -29.07 21.76 -23.75
N ILE A 136 -28.33 22.24 -24.74
CA ILE A 136 -28.88 23.05 -25.83
C ILE A 136 -28.84 22.16 -27.05
N ASP A 137 -30.02 21.80 -27.55
CA ASP A 137 -30.19 21.21 -28.87
C ASP A 137 -30.41 22.35 -29.86
N GLY A 138 -29.70 22.32 -30.99
CA GLY A 138 -29.75 23.36 -32.02
C GLY A 138 -30.54 22.86 -33.21
N THR A 139 -31.59 23.59 -33.57
CA THR A 139 -32.38 23.37 -34.79
C THR A 139 -31.68 23.90 -36.04
#